data_AF-A0A2E2JFQ4-F1
#
_entry.id   AF-A0A2E2JFQ4-F1
#
_cell.length_a   1.000
_cell.length_b   1.000
_cell.length_c   1.000
_cell.angle_alpha   90.00
_cell.angle_beta   90.00
_cell.angle_gamma   90.00
#
_symmetry.space_group_name_H-M   'P 1'
#
loop_
_entity.id
_entity.type
_entity.pdbx_description
1 polymer ?
#
loop_
_entity_poly.entity_id
_entity_poly.type
_entity_poly.pdbx_seq_one_letter_code
_entity_poly.pdbx_strand_id
1 'polypeptide(L)'
;MTVTASFTAALVLAAGLTIPFGEKSPPATAPAPLPEYGLAFEFVEEERGYTLNALVQDRATRKVESTTINRCDAIDIESFSEGLFGSPVRCDGVNYVFETEGTAIVVESSDTKPSRRVKILPPGHAILNGIPLLMETAR
;
A
#
# COMPACT_ATOMS: atom_id res chain seq x y z
N MET A 1 -37.03 -79.36 -7.65
CA MET A 1 -37.52 -79.22 -9.03
C MET A 1 -37.66 -77.73 -9.32
N THR A 2 -37.09 -77.35 -10.47
CA THR A 2 -37.26 -76.10 -11.24
C THR A 2 -36.66 -74.77 -10.73
N VAL A 3 -36.07 -74.09 -11.72
CA VAL A 3 -35.07 -73.01 -11.74
C VAL A 3 -35.65 -71.84 -12.54
N THR A 4 -35.33 -70.59 -12.18
CA THR A 4 -35.16 -69.46 -13.12
C THR A 4 -34.44 -68.31 -12.38
N ALA A 5 -33.14 -68.10 -12.61
CA ALA A 5 -32.51 -67.21 -13.62
C ALA A 5 -32.72 -65.72 -13.29
N SER A 6 -31.74 -65.06 -12.66
CA SER A 6 -30.63 -64.32 -13.30
C SER A 6 -30.97 -62.86 -13.59
N PHE A 7 -30.27 -61.94 -12.92
CA PHE A 7 -29.70 -60.78 -13.58
C PHE A 7 -28.31 -60.50 -13.03
N THR A 8 -27.33 -60.73 -13.89
CA THR A 8 -25.93 -60.33 -13.77
C THR A 8 -25.85 -58.81 -13.91
N ALA A 9 -25.16 -58.13 -13.00
CA ALA A 9 -24.59 -56.82 -13.29
C ALA A 9 -23.19 -56.74 -12.68
N ALA A 10 -22.26 -56.33 -13.53
CA ALA A 10 -20.83 -56.53 -13.43
C ALA A 10 -20.15 -55.78 -12.28
N LEU A 11 -19.07 -56.42 -11.81
CA LEU A 11 -17.88 -55.82 -11.22
C LEU A 11 -17.48 -54.52 -11.93
N VAL A 12 -17.20 -53.45 -11.18
CA VAL A 12 -16.12 -52.51 -11.52
C VAL A 12 -15.31 -52.25 -10.27
N LEU A 13 -14.16 -52.91 -10.19
CA LEU A 13 -13.04 -52.53 -9.32
C LEU A 13 -12.53 -51.16 -9.78
N ALA A 14 -12.75 -50.12 -8.99
CA ALA A 14 -11.97 -48.90 -9.06
C ALA A 14 -10.91 -48.95 -7.96
N ALA A 15 -9.74 -49.50 -8.31
CA ALA A 15 -8.51 -49.20 -7.60
C ALA A 15 -8.18 -47.72 -7.84
N GLY A 16 -8.44 -46.87 -6.85
CA GLY A 16 -8.22 -45.43 -6.92
C GLY A 16 -7.35 -44.96 -5.76
N LEU A 17 -6.05 -44.83 -6.02
CA LEU A 17 -5.05 -43.95 -5.39
C LEU A 17 -5.25 -43.65 -3.88
N THR A 18 -4.51 -44.37 -3.04
CA THR A 18 -4.23 -43.93 -1.67
C THR A 18 -3.42 -42.64 -1.72
N ILE A 19 -4.06 -41.48 -1.51
CA ILE A 19 -3.34 -40.25 -1.21
C ILE A 19 -2.71 -40.45 0.17
N PRO A 20 -1.38 -40.39 0.34
CA PRO A 20 -0.79 -40.43 1.67
C PRO A 20 -1.07 -39.08 2.32
N PHE A 21 -2.24 -38.93 2.96
CA PHE A 21 -2.52 -37.82 3.89
C PHE A 21 -1.77 -38.06 5.20
N GLY A 22 -0.45 -38.22 5.09
CA GLY A 22 0.43 -38.72 6.14
C GLY A 22 1.63 -37.82 6.39
N GLU A 23 1.54 -36.52 6.09
CA GLU A 23 2.42 -35.53 6.72
C GLU A 23 1.55 -34.36 7.15
N LYS A 24 1.49 -34.17 8.47
CA LYS A 24 0.91 -32.98 9.09
C LYS A 24 1.85 -31.84 8.71
N SER A 25 1.61 -31.20 7.56
CA SER A 25 2.37 -30.00 7.18
C SER A 25 2.39 -29.06 8.39
N PRO A 26 3.56 -28.55 8.80
CA PRO A 26 3.61 -27.55 9.85
C PRO A 26 2.66 -26.41 9.47
N PRO A 27 1.91 -25.84 10.43
CA PRO A 27 0.99 -24.77 10.13
C PRO A 27 1.75 -23.69 9.37
N ALA A 28 1.28 -23.34 8.17
CA ALA A 28 1.88 -22.27 7.39
C ALA A 28 1.84 -21.01 8.24
N THR A 29 3.01 -20.50 8.61
CA THR A 29 3.12 -19.23 9.33
C THR A 29 2.46 -18.16 8.46
N ALA A 30 1.47 -17.48 9.01
CA ALA A 30 0.84 -16.36 8.32
C ALA A 30 1.93 -15.34 7.94
N PRO A 31 1.92 -14.81 6.71
CA PRO A 31 2.86 -13.77 6.32
C PRO A 31 2.84 -12.62 7.34
N ALA A 32 4.02 -12.07 7.65
CA ALA A 32 4.08 -10.86 8.45
C ALA A 32 3.25 -9.75 7.77
N PRO A 33 2.49 -8.95 8.52
CA PRO A 33 1.74 -7.85 7.94
C PRO A 33 2.71 -6.87 7.25
N LEU A 34 2.31 -6.40 6.08
CA LEU A 34 3.08 -5.39 5.35
C LEU A 34 3.08 -4.07 6.13
N PRO A 35 4.19 -3.31 6.12
CA PRO A 35 4.20 -1.98 6.71
C PRO A 35 3.23 -1.08 5.95
N GLU A 36 2.36 -0.40 6.69
CA GLU A 36 1.31 0.46 6.14
C GLU A 36 1.50 1.90 6.63
N TYR A 37 1.46 2.84 5.69
CA TYR A 37 1.64 4.25 5.93
C TYR A 37 0.46 5.07 5.41
N GLY A 38 -0.04 5.97 6.26
CA GLY A 38 -0.96 7.03 5.88
C GLY A 38 -0.18 8.27 5.45
N LEU A 39 -0.53 8.86 4.30
CA LEU A 39 0.09 10.07 3.75
C LEU A 39 -0.96 11.18 3.70
N ALA A 40 -0.59 12.38 4.14
CA ALA A 40 -1.47 13.54 4.12
C ALA A 40 -0.67 14.84 4.08
N PHE A 41 -1.27 15.90 3.54
CA PHE A 41 -0.78 17.26 3.68
C PHE A 41 -1.48 17.96 4.85
N GLU A 42 -0.77 18.87 5.48
CA GLU A 42 -1.31 19.75 6.52
C GLU A 42 -0.91 21.19 6.22
N PHE A 43 -1.87 22.11 6.36
CA PHE A 43 -1.62 23.54 6.34
C PHE A 43 -1.78 24.08 7.76
N VAL A 44 -0.71 24.66 8.29
CA VAL A 44 -0.72 25.35 9.58
C VAL A 44 -0.81 26.84 9.31
N GLU A 45 -1.90 27.47 9.73
CA GLU A 45 -2.07 28.92 9.63
C GLU A 45 -1.09 29.64 10.59
N GLU A 46 -0.43 30.67 10.07
CA GLU A 46 0.48 31.55 10.80
C GLU A 46 0.07 33.03 10.60
N GLU A 47 0.68 33.95 11.36
CA GLU A 47 0.36 35.39 11.29
C GLU A 47 0.46 36.00 9.87
N ARG A 48 1.24 35.37 8.98
CA ARG A 48 1.47 35.83 7.59
C ARG A 48 1.46 34.65 6.63
N GLY A 49 0.32 33.97 6.51
CA GLY A 49 0.12 32.88 5.57
C GLY A 49 0.06 31.51 6.23
N TYR A 50 0.58 30.49 5.55
CA TYR A 50 0.44 29.09 5.91
C TYR A 50 1.77 28.35 5.77
N THR A 51 2.04 27.43 6.67
CA THR A 51 3.12 26.45 6.53
C THR A 51 2.54 25.13 6.02
N LEU A 52 3.03 24.68 4.87
CA LEU A 52 2.70 23.38 4.27
C LEU A 52 3.62 22.30 4.82
N ASN A 53 3.03 21.31 5.49
CA ASN A 53 3.70 20.13 5.98
C ASN A 53 3.22 18.87 5.23
N ALA A 54 4.13 17.92 5.08
CA ALA A 54 3.81 16.55 4.71
C ALA A 54 3.80 15.67 5.96
N LEU A 55 2.74 14.90 6.13
CA LEU A 55 2.56 13.97 7.23
C LEU A 55 2.70 12.54 6.73
N VAL A 56 3.50 11.75 7.45
CA VAL A 56 3.64 10.30 7.25
C VAL A 56 3.28 9.60 8.56
N GLN A 57 2.16 8.89 8.57
CA GLN A 57 1.72 8.10 9.71
C GLN A 57 2.05 6.63 9.50
N ASP A 58 2.84 6.04 10.38
CA ASP A 58 2.95 4.58 10.50
C ASP A 58 1.68 4.04 11.17
N ARG A 59 0.92 3.21 10.46
CA ARG A 59 -0.36 2.68 10.96
C ARG A 59 -0.17 1.64 12.06
N ALA A 60 0.94 0.92 12.08
CA ALA A 60 1.23 -0.08 13.10
C ALA A 60 1.60 0.58 14.43
N THR A 61 2.42 1.62 14.40
CA THR A 61 2.89 2.30 15.63
C THR A 61 2.06 3.54 16.00
N ARG A 62 1.18 4.01 15.10
CA ARG A 62 0.43 5.27 15.20
C ARG A 62 1.32 6.52 15.27
N LYS A 63 2.63 6.39 15.05
CA LYS A 63 3.57 7.51 15.01
C LYS A 63 3.30 8.36 13.77
N VAL A 64 3.25 9.68 13.95
CA VAL A 64 3.14 10.65 12.85
C VAL A 64 4.47 11.41 12.77
N GLU A 65 5.06 11.42 11.58
CA GLU A 65 6.22 12.24 11.26
C GLU A 65 5.74 13.40 10.38
N SER A 66 6.10 14.63 10.76
CA SER A 66 5.78 15.85 10.00
C SER A 66 7.05 16.43 9.42
N THR A 67 7.02 16.77 8.13
CA THR A 67 8.12 17.42 7.42
C THR A 67 7.62 18.69 6.77
N THR A 68 8.20 19.83 7.14
CA THR A 68 7.92 21.10 6.48
C THR A 68 8.41 21.08 5.03
N ILE A 69 7.50 21.41 4.11
CA ILE A 69 7.72 21.44 2.67
C ILE A 69 7.93 22.86 2.20
N ASN A 70 7.01 23.77 2.53
CA ASN A 70 7.08 25.17 2.10
C ASN A 70 6.27 26.08 3.03
N ARG A 71 6.43 27.39 2.85
CA ARG A 71 5.55 28.44 3.39
C ARG A 71 4.84 29.11 2.21
N CYS A 72 3.55 29.35 2.33
CA CYS A 72 2.75 30.06 1.33
C CYS A 72 1.98 31.23 1.91
N ASP A 73 1.68 32.21 1.07
CA ASP A 73 0.76 33.29 1.40
C ASP A 73 -0.70 32.87 1.16
N ALA A 74 -0.96 32.01 0.17
CA ALA A 74 -2.28 31.52 -0.18
C ALA A 74 -2.32 30.00 -0.39
N ILE A 75 -3.44 29.39 0.02
CA ILE A 75 -3.76 27.98 -0.21
C ILE A 75 -5.02 27.86 -1.06
N ASP A 76 -5.06 26.87 -1.94
CA ASP A 76 -6.24 26.54 -2.74
C ASP A 76 -6.70 25.13 -2.36
N ILE A 77 -7.86 25.07 -1.71
CA ILE A 77 -8.49 23.86 -1.18
C ILE A 77 -9.54 23.33 -2.17
N GLU A 78 -9.92 24.07 -3.22
CA GLU A 78 -11.02 23.65 -4.11
C GLU A 78 -10.55 22.81 -5.31
N SER A 79 -9.23 22.76 -5.55
CA SER A 79 -8.59 22.04 -6.66
C SER A 79 -8.18 20.60 -6.27
N PHE A 80 -9.12 19.77 -5.82
CA PHE A 80 -8.82 18.36 -5.55
C PHE A 80 -8.98 17.51 -6.82
N SER A 81 -7.88 17.21 -7.49
CA SER A 81 -7.79 15.95 -8.24
C SER A 81 -7.43 14.82 -7.27
N GLU A 82 -7.83 13.58 -7.55
CA GLU A 82 -7.31 12.44 -6.80
C GLU A 82 -5.96 12.04 -7.40
N GLY A 83 -4.88 12.20 -6.63
CA GLY A 83 -3.57 11.65 -6.94
C GLY A 83 -3.46 10.22 -6.41
N LEU A 84 -2.45 9.48 -6.88
CA LEU A 84 -2.25 8.06 -6.49
C LEU A 84 -2.24 7.90 -4.97
N PHE A 85 -1.50 8.74 -4.26
CA PHE A 85 -1.35 8.62 -2.81
C PHE A 85 -2.15 9.65 -2.02
N GLY A 86 -3.18 10.24 -2.62
CA GLY A 86 -4.03 11.25 -1.98
C GLY A 86 -4.23 12.49 -2.84
N SER A 87 -5.04 13.42 -2.36
CA SER A 87 -5.33 14.67 -3.06
C SER A 87 -4.10 15.58 -3.10
N PRO A 88 -3.62 15.99 -4.29
CA PRO A 88 -2.63 17.05 -4.40
C PRO A 88 -3.15 18.33 -3.75
N VAL A 89 -2.23 19.17 -3.29
CA VAL A 89 -2.57 20.46 -2.68
C VAL A 89 -1.86 21.60 -3.40
N ARG A 90 -2.41 22.80 -3.33
CA ARG A 90 -1.84 24.00 -3.92
C ARG A 90 -1.44 25.03 -2.87
N CYS A 91 -0.23 25.55 -3.03
CA CYS A 91 0.41 26.52 -2.14
C CYS A 91 1.08 27.56 -3.06
N ASP A 92 0.60 28.80 -3.03
CA ASP A 92 0.96 29.89 -3.97
C ASP A 92 0.86 29.51 -5.45
N GLY A 93 -0.16 28.73 -5.80
CA GLY A 93 -0.41 28.28 -7.18
C GLY A 93 0.42 27.07 -7.62
N VAL A 94 1.42 26.66 -6.82
CA VAL A 94 2.27 25.48 -7.05
C VAL A 94 1.58 24.22 -6.56
N ASN A 95 1.54 23.17 -7.39
CA ASN A 95 0.97 21.89 -7.02
C ASN A 95 1.99 21.03 -6.26
N TYR A 96 1.56 20.40 -5.18
CA TYR A 96 2.33 19.45 -4.41
C TYR A 96 1.61 18.10 -4.34
N VAL A 97 2.33 17.02 -4.60
CA VAL A 97 1.80 15.65 -4.62
C VAL A 97 2.78 14.69 -3.96
N PHE A 98 2.24 13.68 -3.29
CA PHE A 98 3.05 12.56 -2.81
C PHE A 98 3.39 11.63 -3.96
N GLU A 99 4.65 11.21 -4.02
CA GLU A 99 5.14 10.22 -4.97
C GLU A 99 6.16 9.29 -4.29
N THR A 100 6.65 8.31 -5.04
CA THR A 100 7.74 7.43 -4.60
C THR A 100 8.94 7.53 -5.54
N GLU A 101 10.14 7.63 -4.97
CA GLU A 101 11.41 7.60 -5.71
C GLU A 101 12.31 6.52 -5.11
N GLY A 102 12.39 5.37 -5.79
CA GLY A 102 13.07 4.18 -5.26
C GLY A 102 12.42 3.71 -3.96
N THR A 103 13.18 3.76 -2.85
CA THR A 103 12.68 3.41 -1.52
C THR A 103 12.17 4.59 -0.70
N ALA A 104 12.15 5.80 -1.27
CA ALA A 104 11.72 7.01 -0.57
C ALA A 104 10.28 7.39 -0.92
N ILE A 105 9.53 7.82 0.09
CA ILE A 105 8.34 8.64 -0.10
C ILE A 105 8.83 10.08 -0.27
N VAL A 106 8.36 10.72 -1.32
CA VAL A 106 8.74 12.09 -1.67
C VAL A 106 7.51 12.96 -1.86
N VAL A 107 7.72 14.27 -1.77
CA VAL A 107 6.77 15.27 -2.23
C VAL A 107 7.37 15.93 -3.47
N GLU A 108 6.67 15.81 -4.60
CA GLU A 108 7.00 16.54 -5.82
C GLU A 108 6.27 17.87 -5.86
N SER A 109 6.91 18.87 -6.48
CA SER A 109 6.29 20.16 -6.78
C SER A 109 6.30 20.40 -8.28
N SER A 110 5.28 21.09 -8.81
CA SER A 110 5.23 21.43 -10.24
C SER A 110 6.35 22.37 -10.70
N ASP A 111 6.91 23.16 -9.79
CA ASP A 111 7.77 24.30 -10.12
C ASP A 111 9.24 24.05 -9.77
N THR A 112 9.51 23.05 -8.93
CA THR A 112 10.84 22.80 -8.38
C THR A 112 11.22 21.34 -8.45
N LYS A 113 12.44 21.10 -8.95
CA LYS A 113 13.20 19.85 -8.77
C LYS A 113 14.48 20.17 -7.99
N PRO A 114 14.98 19.27 -7.13
CA PRO A 114 14.54 17.89 -6.92
C PRO A 114 13.31 17.76 -5.99
N SER A 115 12.71 16.57 -6.00
CA SER A 115 11.66 16.15 -5.06
C SER A 115 12.15 16.24 -3.61
N ARG A 116 11.23 16.51 -2.67
CA ARG A 116 11.54 16.57 -1.24
C ARG A 116 11.30 15.20 -0.61
N ARG A 117 12.37 14.52 -0.17
CA ARG A 117 12.25 13.25 0.57
C ARG A 117 11.64 13.49 1.95
N VAL A 118 10.58 12.75 2.28
CA VAL A 118 9.89 12.85 3.57
C VAL A 118 10.02 11.59 4.42
N LYS A 119 10.25 10.43 3.79
CA LYS A 119 10.50 9.17 4.49
C LYS A 119 11.33 8.23 3.62
N ILE A 120 12.27 7.51 4.22
CA ILE A 120 12.97 6.39 3.58
C ILE A 120 12.41 5.11 4.17
N LEU A 121 12.00 4.20 3.30
CA LEU A 121 11.52 2.87 3.66
C LEU A 121 12.61 1.83 3.40
N PRO A 122 12.61 0.70 4.14
CA PRO A 122 13.37 -0.47 3.73
C PRO A 122 12.91 -0.97 2.35
N PRO A 123 13.79 -1.56 1.53
CA PRO A 123 13.38 -2.25 0.32
C PRO A 123 12.37 -3.38 0.63
N GLY A 124 11.43 -3.61 -0.28
CA GLY A 124 10.39 -4.62 -0.12
C GLY A 124 8.99 -4.06 -0.31
N HIS A 125 7.98 -4.79 0.17
CA HIS A 125 6.58 -4.37 0.00
C HIS A 125 6.16 -3.41 1.10
N ALA A 126 5.41 -2.37 0.72
CA ALA A 126 4.77 -1.43 1.63
C ALA A 126 3.38 -1.06 1.11
N ILE A 127 2.50 -0.62 2.01
CA ILE A 127 1.17 -0.11 1.64
C ILE A 127 1.15 1.40 1.94
N LEU A 128 0.90 2.22 0.93
CA LEU A 128 0.79 3.68 1.06
C LEU A 128 -0.64 4.10 0.77
N ASN A 129 -1.36 4.65 1.76
CA ASN A 129 -2.79 5.02 1.63
C ASN A 129 -3.66 3.91 1.01
N GLY A 130 -3.41 2.65 1.39
CA GLY A 130 -4.12 1.48 0.88
C GLY A 130 -3.59 0.90 -0.43
N ILE A 131 -2.61 1.54 -1.06
CA ILE A 131 -1.99 1.07 -2.31
C ILE A 131 -0.77 0.20 -2.00
N PRO A 132 -0.75 -1.09 -2.38
CA PRO A 132 0.42 -1.93 -2.23
C PRO A 132 1.48 -1.58 -3.29
N LEU A 133 2.72 -1.38 -2.85
CA LEU A 133 3.86 -1.04 -3.69
C LEU A 133 5.05 -1.95 -3.39
N LEU A 134 5.90 -2.13 -4.41
CA LEU A 134 7.24 -2.68 -4.25
C LEU A 134 8.25 -1.52 -4.23
N MET A 135 8.91 -1.35 -3.08
CA MET A 135 9.95 -0.35 -2.87
C MET A 135 11.31 -0.95 -3.27
N GLU A 136 11.90 -0.46 -4.36
CA GLU A 136 13.18 -0.94 -4.88
C GLU A 136 14.28 0.12 -4.72
N THR A 137 15.51 -0.33 -4.49
CA THR A 137 16.66 0.58 -4.50
C THR A 137 16.84 1.13 -5.91
N ALA A 138 16.91 2.46 -6.06
CA ALA A 138 17.25 3.06 -7.34
C ALA A 138 18.63 2.53 -7.79
N ARG A 139 18.71 2.04 -9.03
CA ARG A 139 19.96 1.54 -9.64
C ARG A 139 20.84 2.69 -10.13
#